data_AF-A0AAE1X747-F1
#
_entry.id   AF-A0AAE1X747-F1
#
_cell.length_a   1.000
_cell.length_b   1.000
_cell.length_c   1.000
_cell.angle_alpha   90.00
_cell.angle_beta   90.00
_cell.angle_gamma   90.00
#
_symmetry.space_group_name_H-M   'P 1'
#
loop_
_entity.id
_entity.type
_entity.pdbx_description
1 polymer ?
#
loop_
_entity_poly.entity_id
_entity_poly.type
_entity_poly.pdbx_seq_one_letter_code
_entity_poly.pdbx_strand_id
1 'polypeptide(L)'
;MMTRMEVNRDKARQWDSFICPKIKKVLEKNSKQVGECILMKADDWHFQIMGPYDQHTVDVLSRSCSCMRWDLTGIPCRHVISAIWCRNEQAKTYVHDCYKVSTYLKAYEPVILPLTSQEFWLKCDLTPPLPPSYENRLGRPKTNEEEGV
;
A
#
# COMPACT_ATOMS: atom_id res chain seq x y z
N MET A 1 7.47 -6.68 19.70
CA MET A 1 7.90 -6.84 18.28
C MET A 1 7.68 -8.27 17.80
N MET A 2 8.23 -9.28 18.50
CA MET A 2 8.02 -10.72 18.23
C MET A 2 6.54 -11.12 18.10
N THR A 3 5.71 -10.83 19.12
CA THR A 3 4.27 -11.14 19.14
C THR A 3 3.50 -10.58 17.94
N ARG A 4 3.86 -9.38 17.47
CA ARG A 4 3.23 -8.76 16.30
C ARG A 4 3.55 -9.52 15.00
N MET A 5 4.78 -10.02 14.85
CA MET A 5 5.19 -10.80 13.67
C MET A 5 4.41 -12.11 13.58
N GLU A 6 4.29 -12.81 14.72
CA GLU A 6 3.53 -14.05 14.85
C GLU A 6 2.04 -13.85 14.54
N VAL A 7 1.39 -12.90 15.22
CA VAL A 7 -0.03 -12.58 15.01
C VAL A 7 -0.34 -12.23 13.55
N ASN A 8 0.55 -11.49 12.88
CA ASN A 8 0.35 -11.13 11.48
C ASN A 8 0.46 -12.34 10.54
N ARG A 9 1.38 -13.28 10.83
CA ARG A 9 1.53 -14.51 10.08
C ARG A 9 0.32 -15.42 10.23
N ASP A 10 -0.17 -15.60 11.45
CA ASP A 10 -1.33 -16.46 11.70
C ASP A 10 -2.60 -15.89 11.08
N LYS A 11 -2.78 -14.57 11.13
CA LYS A 11 -3.86 -13.90 10.36
C LYS A 11 -3.73 -14.19 8.87
N ALA A 12 -2.54 -14.04 8.30
CA ALA A 12 -2.32 -14.21 6.87
C ALA A 12 -2.54 -15.66 6.40
N ARG A 13 -2.21 -16.65 7.23
CA ARG A 13 -2.46 -18.09 6.96
C ARG A 13 -3.95 -18.43 6.85
N GLN A 14 -4.82 -17.66 7.52
CA GLN A 14 -6.27 -17.88 7.49
C GLN A 14 -6.95 -17.20 6.30
N TRP A 15 -6.23 -16.44 5.47
CA TRP A 15 -6.83 -15.74 4.33
C TRP A 15 -7.02 -16.68 3.13
N ASP A 16 -8.27 -16.90 2.74
CA ASP A 16 -8.66 -17.73 1.57
C ASP A 16 -8.57 -16.98 0.22
N SER A 17 -7.89 -15.85 0.17
CA SER A 17 -7.77 -15.05 -1.05
C SER A 17 -6.32 -14.90 -1.46
N PHE A 18 -6.06 -14.77 -2.76
CA PHE A 18 -4.72 -14.49 -3.27
C PHE A 18 -4.28 -13.02 -3.03
N ILE A 19 -5.21 -12.11 -2.72
CA ILE A 19 -4.93 -10.71 -2.33
C ILE A 19 -5.30 -10.44 -0.88
N CYS A 20 -4.56 -9.54 -0.24
CA CYS A 20 -4.80 -9.14 1.14
C CYS A 20 -6.24 -8.60 1.35
N PRO A 21 -6.97 -9.02 2.41
CA PRO A 21 -8.38 -8.66 2.60
C PRO A 21 -8.68 -7.17 2.60
N LYS A 22 -7.76 -6.34 3.13
CA LYS A 22 -7.91 -4.88 3.11
C LYS A 22 -7.94 -4.34 1.67
N ILE A 23 -7.13 -4.89 0.79
CA ILE A 23 -7.02 -4.47 -0.61
C ILE A 23 -8.22 -4.96 -1.41
N LYS A 24 -8.72 -6.17 -1.11
CA LYS A 24 -9.99 -6.66 -1.65
C LYS A 24 -11.14 -5.67 -1.36
N LYS A 25 -11.26 -5.19 -0.12
CA LYS A 25 -12.27 -4.18 0.26
C LYS A 25 -12.10 -2.85 -0.49
N VAL A 26 -10.87 -2.41 -0.73
CA VAL A 26 -10.60 -1.19 -1.51
C VAL A 26 -11.04 -1.37 -2.96
N LEU A 27 -10.71 -2.52 -3.57
CA LEU A 27 -11.16 -2.85 -4.92
C LEU A 27 -12.69 -2.90 -5.02
N GLU A 28 -13.37 -3.55 -4.07
CA GLU A 28 -14.84 -3.59 -4.02
C GLU A 28 -15.45 -2.19 -3.93
N LYS A 29 -14.85 -1.30 -3.10
CA LYS A 29 -15.27 0.10 -3.02
C LYS A 29 -15.09 0.83 -4.35
N ASN A 30 -13.94 0.69 -4.99
CA ASN A 30 -13.65 1.32 -6.28
C ASN A 30 -14.58 0.77 -7.38
N SER A 31 -14.90 -0.53 -7.34
CA SER A 31 -15.78 -1.19 -8.30
C SER A 31 -17.21 -0.65 -8.26
N LYS A 32 -17.71 -0.26 -7.08
CA LYS A 32 -19.05 0.34 -6.94
C LYS A 32 -19.18 1.69 -7.65
N GLN A 33 -18.08 2.41 -7.84
CA GLN A 33 -18.06 3.72 -8.50
C GLN A 33 -17.91 3.62 -10.03
N VAL A 34 -17.77 2.41 -10.57
CA VAL A 34 -17.58 2.21 -12.02
C VAL A 34 -18.85 2.56 -12.80
N GLY A 35 -20.03 2.38 -12.21
CA GLY A 35 -21.30 2.71 -12.86
C GLY A 35 -21.48 4.20 -13.19
N GLU A 36 -20.69 5.08 -12.56
CA GLU A 36 -20.66 6.51 -12.84
C GLU A 36 -19.70 6.88 -13.99
N CYS A 37 -18.98 5.91 -14.55
CA CYS A 37 -17.98 6.12 -15.59
C CYS A 37 -18.54 5.77 -16.97
N ILE A 38 -18.35 6.67 -17.92
CA ILE A 38 -18.59 6.45 -19.36
C ILE A 38 -17.24 6.14 -20.00
N LEU A 39 -17.15 4.99 -20.66
CA LEU A 39 -15.92 4.48 -21.27
C LEU A 39 -15.95 4.66 -22.78
N MET A 40 -14.83 5.15 -23.33
CA MET A 40 -14.53 5.18 -24.76
C MET A 40 -13.22 4.43 -24.99
N LYS A 41 -13.28 3.40 -25.85
CA LYS A 41 -12.13 2.57 -26.21
C LYS A 41 -11.40 3.18 -27.41
N ALA A 42 -10.10 3.46 -27.27
CA ALA A 42 -9.28 3.91 -28.39
C ALA A 42 -8.64 2.70 -29.12
N ASP A 43 -8.05 1.79 -28.36
CA ASP A 43 -7.57 0.49 -28.83
C ASP A 43 -7.72 -0.56 -27.70
N ASP A 44 -7.08 -1.72 -27.83
CA ASP A 44 -7.19 -2.77 -26.82
C ASP A 44 -6.65 -2.39 -25.43
N TRP A 45 -5.69 -1.48 -25.35
CA TRP A 45 -4.97 -1.13 -24.13
C TRP A 45 -5.25 0.29 -23.63
N HIS A 46 -5.68 1.19 -24.52
CA HIS A 46 -5.91 2.61 -24.23
C HIS A 46 -7.39 2.97 -24.21
N PHE A 47 -7.78 3.66 -23.13
CA PHE A 47 -9.16 4.04 -22.87
C PHE A 47 -9.25 5.48 -22.39
N GLN A 48 -10.30 6.18 -22.80
CA GLN A 48 -10.73 7.45 -22.22
C GLN A 48 -11.96 7.21 -21.37
N ILE A 49 -11.89 7.59 -20.11
CA ILE A 49 -12.94 7.39 -19.12
C ILE A 49 -13.43 8.75 -18.64
N MET A 50 -14.71 9.04 -18.84
CA MET A 50 -15.38 10.22 -18.31
C MET A 50 -16.15 9.83 -17.06
N GLY A 51 -15.79 10.39 -15.91
CA GLY A 51 -16.59 10.35 -14.70
C GLY A 51 -17.59 11.53 -14.65
N PRO A 52 -18.31 11.69 -13.52
CA PRO A 52 -19.29 12.77 -13.36
C PRO A 52 -18.69 14.17 -13.42
N TYR A 53 -17.43 14.32 -13.00
CA TYR A 53 -16.76 15.62 -12.84
C TYR A 53 -15.34 15.64 -13.41
N ASP A 54 -14.86 14.52 -13.95
CA ASP A 54 -13.49 14.35 -14.38
C ASP A 54 -13.38 13.48 -15.63
N GLN A 55 -12.27 13.62 -16.35
CA GLN A 55 -11.95 12.78 -17.49
C GLN A 55 -10.50 12.33 -17.37
N HIS A 56 -10.28 11.04 -17.56
CA HIS A 56 -8.97 10.42 -17.43
C HIS A 56 -8.69 9.45 -18.57
N THR A 57 -7.41 9.30 -18.89
CA THR A 57 -6.93 8.26 -19.79
C THR A 57 -6.39 7.10 -18.95
N VAL A 58 -6.57 5.90 -19.46
CA VAL A 58 -6.06 4.65 -18.87
C VAL A 58 -5.26 3.93 -19.94
N ASP A 59 -4.04 3.57 -19.59
CA ASP A 59 -3.22 2.62 -20.34
C ASP A 59 -3.07 1.36 -19.46
N VAL A 60 -3.77 0.30 -19.89
CA VAL A 60 -3.80 -0.98 -19.16
C VAL A 60 -2.46 -1.71 -19.29
N LEU A 61 -1.75 -1.54 -20.41
CA LEU A 61 -0.50 -2.23 -20.69
C LEU A 61 0.65 -1.68 -19.83
N SER A 62 0.80 -0.36 -19.78
CA SER A 62 1.80 0.30 -18.92
C SER A 62 1.42 0.35 -17.44
N ARG A 63 0.21 -0.12 -17.11
CA ARG A 63 -0.39 -0.06 -15.77
C ARG A 63 -0.53 1.36 -15.21
N SER A 64 -0.97 2.29 -16.05
CA SER A 64 -1.04 3.71 -15.72
C SER A 64 -2.44 4.30 -15.87
N CYS A 65 -2.77 5.28 -15.04
CA CYS A 65 -3.98 6.09 -15.21
C CYS A 65 -3.65 7.55 -14.93
N SER A 66 -4.15 8.47 -15.76
CA SER A 66 -3.85 9.90 -15.58
C SER A 66 -4.37 10.50 -14.27
N CYS A 67 -5.19 9.78 -13.49
CA CYS A 67 -5.55 10.18 -12.12
C CYS A 67 -4.48 9.84 -11.07
N MET A 68 -3.37 9.19 -11.48
CA MET A 68 -2.19 8.79 -10.69
C MET A 68 -2.45 7.80 -9.55
N ARG A 69 -3.72 7.46 -9.26
CA ARG A 69 -4.05 6.56 -8.14
C ARG A 69 -3.46 5.17 -8.35
N TRP A 70 -3.52 4.64 -9.57
CA TRP A 70 -2.99 3.30 -9.85
C TRP A 70 -1.46 3.30 -9.84
N ASP A 71 -0.85 4.31 -10.44
CA ASP A 71 0.61 4.52 -10.47
C ASP A 71 1.21 4.63 -9.06
N LEU A 72 0.57 5.41 -8.18
CA LEU A 72 1.05 5.66 -6.82
C LEU A 72 0.80 4.49 -5.86
N THR A 73 -0.34 3.82 -6.00
CA THR A 73 -0.76 2.81 -5.02
C THR A 73 -0.60 1.39 -5.53
N GLY A 74 -0.47 1.15 -6.82
CA GLY A 74 -0.55 -0.18 -7.41
C GLY A 74 -1.95 -0.84 -7.30
N ILE A 75 -2.98 -0.10 -6.89
CA ILE A 75 -4.35 -0.58 -6.75
C ILE A 75 -5.22 0.06 -7.85
N PRO A 76 -5.90 -0.73 -8.69
CA PRO A 76 -6.81 -0.21 -9.72
C PRO A 76 -7.85 0.76 -9.14
N CYS A 77 -7.91 1.97 -9.70
CA CYS A 77 -8.95 2.95 -9.40
C CYS A 77 -10.22 2.68 -10.22
N ARG A 78 -11.32 3.41 -9.98
CA ARG A 78 -12.58 3.22 -10.72
C ARG A 78 -12.42 3.29 -12.25
N HIS A 79 -11.55 4.18 -12.76
CA HIS A 79 -11.31 4.33 -14.19
C HIS A 79 -10.63 3.09 -14.78
N VAL A 80 -9.59 2.59 -14.09
CA VAL A 80 -8.86 1.38 -14.48
C VAL A 80 -9.76 0.16 -14.41
N ILE A 81 -10.60 0.04 -13.38
CA ILE A 81 -11.55 -1.07 -13.25
C ILE A 81 -12.54 -1.06 -14.42
N SER A 82 -13.05 0.10 -14.82
CA SER A 82 -13.92 0.25 -15.99
C SER A 82 -13.25 -0.28 -17.27
N ALA A 83 -12.00 0.13 -17.52
CA ALA A 83 -11.21 -0.35 -18.66
C ALA A 83 -10.99 -1.87 -18.65
N ILE A 84 -10.63 -2.43 -17.48
CA ILE A 84 -10.43 -3.88 -17.31
C ILE A 84 -11.72 -4.67 -17.55
N TRP A 85 -12.87 -4.17 -17.07
CA TRP A 85 -14.15 -4.81 -17.31
C TRP A 85 -14.57 -4.80 -18.78
N CYS A 86 -14.27 -3.71 -19.51
CA CYS A 86 -14.48 -3.66 -20.96
C CYS A 86 -13.67 -4.75 -21.70
N ARG A 87 -12.51 -5.14 -21.15
CA ARG A 87 -11.68 -6.25 -21.63
C ARG A 87 -12.13 -7.64 -21.13
N ASN A 88 -13.23 -7.73 -20.39
CA ASN A 88 -13.73 -8.96 -19.77
C ASN A 88 -12.72 -9.66 -18.85
N GLU A 89 -11.87 -8.86 -18.19
CA GLU A 89 -10.83 -9.32 -17.29
C GLU A 89 -11.18 -8.99 -15.83
N GLN A 90 -10.45 -9.56 -14.88
CA GLN A 90 -10.73 -9.39 -13.46
C GLN A 90 -9.79 -8.36 -12.83
N ALA A 91 -10.31 -7.24 -12.33
CA ALA A 91 -9.50 -6.17 -11.72
C ALA A 91 -8.51 -6.63 -10.63
N LYS A 92 -8.86 -7.70 -9.91
CA LYS A 92 -8.02 -8.33 -8.88
C LYS A 92 -6.67 -8.86 -9.41
N THR A 93 -6.54 -9.17 -10.70
CA THR A 93 -5.26 -9.62 -11.32
C THR A 93 -4.33 -8.46 -11.66
N TYR A 94 -4.84 -7.22 -11.61
CA TYR A 94 -4.11 -5.98 -11.91
C TYR A 94 -3.62 -5.25 -10.64
N VAL A 95 -3.83 -5.85 -9.48
CA VAL A 95 -3.26 -5.37 -8.21
C VAL A 95 -1.77 -5.68 -8.18
N HIS A 96 -0.98 -4.72 -7.71
CA HIS A 96 0.46 -4.89 -7.55
C HIS A 96 0.83 -6.05 -6.62
N ASP A 97 1.92 -6.75 -6.94
CA ASP A 97 2.35 -7.98 -6.28
C ASP A 97 2.64 -7.82 -4.79
N CYS A 98 2.96 -6.62 -4.32
CA CYS A 98 3.17 -6.32 -2.89
C CYS A 98 1.92 -6.57 -2.02
N TYR A 99 0.74 -6.62 -2.63
CA TYR A 99 -0.53 -6.88 -1.95
C TYR A 99 -1.02 -8.33 -2.07
N LYS A 100 -0.26 -9.20 -2.73
CA LYS A 100 -0.58 -10.63 -2.75
C LYS A 100 -0.34 -11.22 -1.36
N VAL A 101 -1.20 -12.15 -0.95
CA VAL A 101 -1.05 -12.87 0.32
C VAL A 101 0.27 -13.64 0.37
N SER A 102 0.71 -14.20 -0.75
CA SER A 102 2.03 -14.83 -0.87
C SER A 102 3.17 -13.89 -0.52
N THR A 103 3.13 -12.64 -0.99
CA THR A 103 4.16 -11.63 -0.73
C THR A 103 4.10 -11.16 0.72
N TYR A 104 2.89 -11.01 1.27
CA TYR A 104 2.70 -10.72 2.68
C TYR A 104 3.30 -11.83 3.56
N LEU A 105 3.00 -13.10 3.28
CA LEU A 105 3.53 -14.24 4.02
C LEU A 105 5.05 -14.29 3.96
N LYS A 106 5.66 -14.06 2.79
CA LYS A 106 7.13 -13.95 2.64
C LYS A 106 7.71 -12.83 3.49
N ALA A 107 7.08 -11.66 3.52
CA ALA A 107 7.55 -10.53 4.35
C ALA A 107 7.49 -10.84 5.85
N TYR A 108 6.51 -11.64 6.28
CA TYR A 108 6.34 -12.06 7.67
C TYR A 108 6.91 -13.45 7.98
N GLU A 109 7.61 -14.09 7.04
CA GLU A 109 8.21 -15.43 7.18
C GLU A 109 9.38 -15.46 8.18
N PRO A 110 10.28 -14.47 8.25
CA PRO A 110 11.34 -14.48 9.26
C PRO A 110 10.77 -14.50 10.68
N VAL A 111 11.32 -15.38 11.52
CA VAL A 111 10.93 -15.52 12.93
C VAL A 111 11.98 -14.84 13.79
N ILE A 112 11.54 -13.99 14.72
CA ILE A 112 12.40 -13.51 15.80
C ILE A 112 12.45 -14.62 16.84
N LEU A 113 13.60 -15.29 16.96
CA LEU A 113 13.77 -16.35 17.95
C LEU A 113 13.83 -15.75 19.36
N PRO A 114 13.32 -16.46 20.38
CA PRO A 114 13.52 -16.06 21.77
C PRO A 114 15.01 -16.02 22.08
N LEU A 115 15.42 -14.99 22.81
CA LEU A 115 16.77 -14.84 23.33
C LEU A 115 16.75 -15.14 24.82
N THR A 116 17.84 -15.75 25.31
CA THR A 116 18.10 -15.91 26.73
C THR A 116 18.26 -14.54 27.39
N SER A 117 18.31 -14.49 28.73
CA SER A 117 18.61 -13.24 29.43
C SER A 117 20.00 -12.71 29.05
N GLN A 118 20.18 -11.40 29.22
CA GLN A 118 21.34 -10.66 28.74
C GLN A 118 22.66 -11.20 29.28
N GLU A 119 22.67 -11.77 30.50
CA GLU A 119 23.86 -12.38 31.09
C GLU A 119 24.41 -13.58 30.30
N PHE A 120 23.59 -14.22 29.46
CA PHE A 120 24.00 -15.37 28.64
C PHE A 120 24.29 -15.00 27.18
N TRP A 121 24.19 -13.73 26.79
CA TRP A 121 24.49 -13.32 25.42
C TRP A 121 25.98 -13.44 25.13
N LEU A 122 26.32 -13.86 23.90
CA LEU A 122 27.70 -13.82 23.42
C LEU A 122 28.20 -12.38 23.51
N LYS A 123 29.33 -12.18 24.19
CA LYS A 123 29.96 -10.86 24.23
C LYS A 123 30.49 -10.55 22.84
N CYS A 124 30.15 -9.36 22.37
CA CYS A 124 30.61 -8.86 21.08
C CYS A 124 31.93 -8.10 21.30
N ASP A 125 32.97 -8.48 20.57
CA ASP A 125 34.29 -7.81 20.63
C ASP A 125 34.32 -6.50 19.81
N LEU A 126 33.19 -6.10 19.22
CA LEU A 126 33.07 -4.85 18.48
C LEU A 126 33.02 -3.66 19.43
N THR A 127 33.72 -2.58 19.05
CA THR A 127 33.63 -1.29 19.73
C THR A 127 32.16 -0.85 19.78
N PRO A 128 31.62 -0.51 20.96
CA PRO A 128 30.27 0.01 21.07
C PRO A 128 30.08 1.25 20.19
N PRO A 129 28.92 1.40 19.52
CA PRO A 129 28.64 2.60 18.76
C PRO A 129 28.68 3.82 19.68
N LEU A 130 29.28 4.90 19.23
CA LEU A 130 29.23 6.18 19.93
C LEU A 130 27.76 6.65 20.02
N PRO A 131 27.37 7.30 21.12
CA PRO A 131 26.05 7.90 21.19
C PRO A 131 25.87 8.89 20.03
N PRO A 132 24.65 9.00 19.47
CA PRO A 132 24.38 10.00 18.44
C PRO A 132 24.75 11.39 18.97
N SER A 133 25.37 12.21 18.13
CA SER A 133 25.73 13.59 18.49
C SER A 133 24.46 14.37 18.84
N TYR A 134 24.33 14.75 20.10
CA TYR A 134 23.21 15.54 20.56
C TYR A 134 23.52 17.03 20.39
N GLU A 135 22.93 17.65 19.37
CA GLU A 135 22.87 19.11 19.29
C GLU A 135 21.65 19.59 20.10
N ASN A 136 21.89 20.52 21.02
CA ASN A 136 20.81 21.29 21.65
C ASN A 136 20.11 22.11 20.58
N ARG A 137 19.08 21.55 19.94
CA ARG A 137 18.17 22.35 19.12
C ARG A 137 17.43 23.27 20.08
N LEU A 138 17.51 24.58 19.84
CA LEU A 138 16.60 25.53 20.46
C LEU A 138 15.19 24.98 20.24
N GLY A 139 14.48 24.73 21.34
CA GLY A 139 13.13 24.18 21.29
C GLY A 139 12.23 25.02 20.40
N ARG A 140 11.08 24.46 19.99
CA ARG A 140 10.07 25.22 19.24
C ARG A 140 9.85 26.59 19.91
N PRO A 141 10.05 27.72 19.21
CA PRO A 141 9.77 29.04 19.76
C PRO A 141 8.33 29.06 20.29
N LYS A 142 8.14 29.59 21.51
CA LYS A 142 6.79 29.82 22.01
C LYS A 142 6.14 30.88 21.13
N THR A 143 4.97 30.57 20.58
CA THR A 143 4.13 31.57 19.92
C THR A 143 3.70 32.57 20.99
N ASN A 144 4.07 33.84 20.82
CA ASN A 144 3.44 34.91 21.57
C ASN A 144 2.09 35.15 20.92
N GLU A 145 0.99 34.82 21.59
CA GLU A 145 -0.33 35.32 21.20
C GLU A 145 -0.33 36.81 21.50
N GLU A 146 -0.25 37.64 20.45
CA GLU A 146 -0.53 39.07 20.57
C GLU A 146 -2.03 39.22 20.81
N GLU A 147 -2.41 39.52 22.05
CA GLU A 147 -3.75 40.00 22.38
C GLU A 147 -3.97 41.32 21.63
N GLY A 148 -4.75 41.27 20.56
CA GLY A 148 -5.18 42.42 19.79
C GLY A 148 -6.04 43.35 20.65
N VAL A 149 -5.64 44.62 20.69
CA VAL A 149 -6.39 45.77 21.23
C VAL A 149 -7.63 46.06 20.39
#